data_AF-A0A926Z8Z7-F1
#
_entry.id   AF-A0A926Z8Z7-F1
#
_cell.length_a   1.000
_cell.length_b   1.000
_cell.length_c   1.000
_cell.angle_alpha   90.00
_cell.angle_beta   90.00
_cell.angle_gamma   90.00
#
_symmetry.space_group_name_H-M   'P 1'
#
loop_
_entity.id
_entity.type
_entity.pdbx_description
1 polymer ?
#
loop_
_entity_poly.entity_id
_entity_poly.type
_entity_poly.pdbx_seq_one_letter_code
_entity_poly.pdbx_strand_id
1 'polypeptide(L)'
;MTDNSATVDGNSLTVKPKKSGLAPLVLTLVELLRQLMEAQIIRRMDAEKLTEVEIERAADGLQALELQILNLCEVLDIDPEDLNIDLGEFGKLLPKRGAYYPNQSSSQASILELLDRLISTGIVLEGDVQIGLADINLIDLKLKLLLTSGDRSGSI
;
A
#
# COMPACT_ATOMS: atom_id res chain seq x y z
N MET A 1 -7.52 -45.39 37.21
CA MET A 1 -6.20 -44.78 36.96
C MET A 1 -6.20 -44.37 35.49
N THR A 2 -6.45 -43.08 35.27
CA THR A 2 -6.21 -42.25 34.07
C THR A 2 -6.56 -42.78 32.67
N ASP A 3 -7.67 -42.25 32.18
CA ASP A 3 -7.91 -41.66 30.85
C ASP A 3 -6.64 -41.15 30.14
N ASN A 4 -6.51 -41.42 28.83
CA ASN A 4 -5.82 -40.52 27.93
C ASN A 4 -6.30 -40.71 26.49
N SER A 5 -7.48 -40.14 26.21
CA SER A 5 -7.87 -39.66 24.89
C SER A 5 -7.05 -38.41 24.55
N ALA A 6 -5.97 -38.58 23.78
CA ALA A 6 -5.25 -37.45 23.20
C ALA A 6 -5.74 -37.22 21.76
N THR A 7 -6.52 -36.16 21.62
CA THR A 7 -6.93 -35.50 20.39
C THR A 7 -5.73 -35.19 19.51
N VAL A 8 -5.80 -35.58 18.24
CA VAL A 8 -4.88 -35.12 17.20
C VAL A 8 -5.41 -33.77 16.71
N ASP A 9 -4.98 -32.70 17.35
CA ASP A 9 -5.34 -31.34 16.94
C ASP A 9 -4.58 -30.94 15.68
N GLY A 10 -5.32 -30.86 14.59
CA GLY A 10 -4.87 -30.29 13.34
C GLY A 10 -4.69 -28.78 13.47
N ASN A 11 -3.45 -28.31 13.34
CA ASN A 11 -3.19 -26.94 12.91
C ASN A 11 -1.87 -26.88 12.13
N SER A 12 -1.84 -27.55 10.98
CA SER A 12 -0.86 -27.21 9.94
C SER A 12 -1.40 -25.98 9.22
N LEU A 13 -1.03 -24.81 9.72
CA LEU A 13 -1.11 -23.57 8.97
C LEU A 13 -0.16 -23.74 7.79
N THR A 14 -0.68 -24.26 6.68
CA THR A 14 0.03 -24.30 5.41
C THR A 14 0.23 -22.86 4.97
N VAL A 15 1.35 -22.27 5.37
CA VAL A 15 1.86 -21.03 4.78
C VAL A 15 2.05 -21.34 3.31
N LYS A 16 1.09 -20.93 2.47
CA LYS A 16 1.24 -21.01 1.02
C LYS A 16 2.57 -20.31 0.70
N PRO A 17 3.50 -20.94 -0.02
CA PRO A 17 4.75 -20.30 -0.38
C PRO A 17 4.39 -19.05 -1.19
N LYS A 18 4.65 -17.87 -0.61
CA LYS A 18 4.43 -16.59 -1.27
C LYS A 18 5.29 -16.62 -2.54
N LYS A 19 4.67 -16.52 -3.72
CA LYS A 19 5.40 -16.47 -4.99
C LYS A 19 6.32 -15.24 -4.94
N SER A 20 7.59 -15.43 -4.58
CA SER A 20 8.57 -14.34 -4.49
C SER A 20 9.00 -13.97 -5.91
N GLY A 21 8.31 -13.01 -6.49
CA GLY A 21 8.61 -12.47 -7.81
C GLY A 21 8.53 -10.94 -7.81
N LEU A 22 9.10 -10.32 -8.84
CA LEU A 22 9.02 -8.87 -9.03
C LEU A 22 7.57 -8.40 -9.27
N ALA A 23 6.72 -9.24 -9.87
CA ALA A 23 5.35 -8.88 -10.23
C ALA A 23 4.47 -8.53 -9.00
N PRO A 24 4.40 -9.37 -7.95
CA PRO A 24 3.71 -8.99 -6.70
C PRO A 24 4.24 -7.70 -6.06
N LEU A 25 5.55 -7.45 -6.12
CA LEU A 25 6.15 -6.23 -5.56
C LEU A 25 5.72 -4.98 -6.33
N VAL A 26 5.75 -5.02 -7.66
CA VAL A 26 5.29 -3.90 -8.50
C VAL A 26 3.79 -3.66 -8.29
N LEU A 27 2.98 -4.71 -8.27
CA LEU A 27 1.55 -4.61 -7.99
C LEU A 27 1.26 -4.03 -6.59
N THR A 28 2.04 -4.42 -5.59
CA THR A 28 1.97 -3.85 -4.23
C THR A 28 2.23 -2.35 -4.26
N LEU A 29 3.26 -1.91 -5.00
CA LEU A 29 3.57 -0.49 -5.13
C LEU A 29 2.46 0.27 -5.86
N VAL A 30 1.90 -0.31 -6.93
CA VAL A 30 0.77 0.29 -7.66
C VAL A 30 -0.46 0.42 -6.77
N GLU A 31 -0.78 -0.59 -5.97
CA GLU A 31 -1.89 -0.55 -5.01
C GLU A 31 -1.66 0.48 -3.91
N LEU A 32 -0.43 0.61 -3.40
CA LEU A 32 -0.05 1.67 -2.46
C LEU A 32 -0.32 3.06 -3.05
N LEU A 33 0.08 3.28 -4.30
CA LEU A 33 -0.16 4.54 -4.99
C LEU A 33 -1.66 4.79 -5.21
N ARG A 34 -2.45 3.76 -5.56
CA ARG A 34 -3.92 3.88 -5.70
C ARG A 34 -4.56 4.38 -4.41
N GLN A 35 -4.22 3.76 -3.27
CA GLN A 35 -4.76 4.16 -1.97
C GLN A 35 -4.29 5.55 -1.53
N LEU A 36 -3.07 5.94 -1.91
CA LEU A 36 -2.55 7.28 -1.64
C LEU A 36 -3.29 8.35 -2.45
N MET A 37 -3.63 8.07 -3.70
CA MET A 37 -4.46 8.96 -4.52
C MET A 37 -5.86 9.11 -3.94
N GLU A 38 -6.47 8.01 -3.48
CA GLU A 38 -7.76 7.99 -2.78
C GLU A 38 -7.75 8.88 -1.53
N ALA A 39 -6.71 8.74 -0.70
CA ALA A 39 -6.51 9.60 0.46
C ALA A 39 -6.45 11.09 0.11
N GLN A 40 -5.73 11.45 -0.96
CA GLN A 40 -5.61 12.83 -1.39
C GLN A 40 -6.91 13.40 -1.95
N ILE A 41 -7.74 12.59 -2.60
CA ILE A 41 -9.06 12.98 -3.07
C ILE A 41 -9.97 13.30 -1.88
N ILE A 42 -10.02 12.43 -0.88
CA ILE A 42 -10.81 12.65 0.34
C ILE A 42 -10.36 13.93 1.05
N ARG A 43 -9.05 14.13 1.24
CA ARG A 43 -8.52 15.36 1.86
C ARG A 43 -8.92 16.62 1.13
N ARG A 44 -8.91 16.60 -0.20
CA ARG A 44 -9.26 17.78 -1.01
C ARG A 44 -10.77 18.02 -1.04
N MET A 45 -11.56 16.94 -1.00
CA MET A 45 -13.01 17.02 -0.84
C MET A 45 -13.37 17.67 0.51
N ASP A 46 -12.77 17.22 1.62
CA ASP A 46 -12.98 17.81 2.96
C ASP A 46 -12.54 19.28 3.05
N ALA A 47 -11.53 19.67 2.25
CA ALA A 47 -11.04 21.03 2.17
C ALA A 47 -11.80 21.90 1.13
N GLU A 48 -12.89 21.40 0.55
CA GLU A 48 -13.68 22.06 -0.50
C GLU A 48 -12.83 22.51 -1.72
N LYS A 49 -11.71 21.82 -1.97
CA LYS A 49 -10.77 22.09 -3.07
C LYS A 49 -11.12 21.38 -4.38
N LEU A 50 -12.16 20.55 -4.39
CA LEU A 50 -12.65 19.84 -5.57
C LEU A 50 -14.12 20.16 -5.80
N THR A 51 -14.48 20.38 -7.06
CA THR A 51 -15.87 20.45 -7.48
C THR A 51 -16.53 19.07 -7.47
N GLU A 52 -17.86 19.01 -7.38
CA GLU A 52 -18.62 17.74 -7.41
C GLU A 52 -18.29 16.89 -8.65
N VAL A 53 -18.14 17.54 -9.81
CA VAL A 53 -17.75 16.89 -11.08
C VAL A 53 -16.30 16.37 -11.02
N GLU A 54 -15.40 17.03 -10.30
CA GLU A 54 -14.03 16.53 -10.10
C GLU A 54 -13.99 15.34 -9.15
N ILE A 55 -14.82 15.35 -8.11
CA ILE A 55 -14.95 14.23 -7.17
C ILE A 55 -15.46 12.99 -7.91
N GLU A 56 -16.51 13.12 -8.72
CA GLU A 56 -17.08 12.02 -9.50
C GLU A 56 -16.05 11.42 -10.47
N ARG A 57 -15.38 12.27 -11.27
CA ARG A 57 -14.33 11.81 -12.20
C ARG A 57 -13.16 11.12 -11.48
N ALA A 58 -12.80 11.61 -10.30
CA ALA A 58 -11.72 11.01 -9.51
C ALA A 58 -12.13 9.63 -8.96
N ALA A 59 -13.38 9.48 -8.51
CA ALA A 59 -13.94 8.20 -8.09
C ALA A 59 -13.97 7.19 -9.23
N ASP A 60 -14.46 7.59 -10.41
CA ASP A 60 -14.45 6.74 -11.62
C ASP A 60 -13.03 6.28 -11.99
N GLY A 61 -12.07 7.20 -11.95
CA GLY A 61 -10.66 6.90 -12.23
C GLY A 61 -10.05 5.90 -11.25
N LEU A 62 -10.33 6.05 -9.95
CA LEU A 62 -9.87 5.10 -8.93
C LEU A 62 -10.50 3.72 -9.09
N GLN A 63 -11.80 3.66 -9.40
CA GLN A 63 -12.49 2.40 -9.63
C GLN A 63 -11.94 1.68 -10.86
N ALA A 64 -11.68 2.41 -11.95
CA ALA A 64 -11.05 1.85 -13.15
C ALA A 64 -9.64 1.29 -12.85
N LEU A 65 -8.83 2.01 -12.06
CA LEU A 65 -7.51 1.56 -11.66
C LEU A 65 -7.57 0.31 -10.75
N GLU A 66 -8.51 0.26 -9.80
CA GLU A 66 -8.73 -0.92 -8.96
C GLU A 66 -9.07 -2.15 -9.81
N LEU A 67 -9.98 -2.02 -10.78
CA LEU A 67 -10.33 -3.11 -11.70
C LEU A 67 -9.12 -3.58 -12.53
N GLN A 68 -8.26 -2.67 -12.97
CA GLN A 68 -7.03 -3.02 -13.68
C GLN A 68 -6.05 -3.80 -12.80
N ILE A 69 -5.89 -3.40 -11.55
CA ILE A 69 -5.04 -4.11 -10.57
C ILE A 69 -5.58 -5.52 -10.33
N LEU A 70 -6.90 -5.66 -10.14
CA LEU A 70 -7.54 -6.96 -9.92
C LEU A 70 -7.38 -7.89 -11.13
N ASN A 71 -7.59 -7.37 -12.35
CA ASN A 71 -7.37 -8.13 -13.57
C ASN A 71 -5.90 -8.57 -13.71
N LEU A 72 -4.95 -7.67 -13.42
CA LEU A 72 -3.53 -8.03 -13.47
C LEU A 72 -3.15 -9.07 -12.40
N CYS A 73 -3.78 -9.03 -11.23
CA CYS A 73 -3.63 -10.08 -10.21
C CYS A 73 -4.13 -11.44 -10.72
N GLU A 74 -5.29 -11.46 -11.37
CA GLU A 74 -5.86 -12.68 -11.98
C GLU A 74 -4.94 -13.25 -13.06
N VAL A 75 -4.49 -12.42 -14.00
CA VAL A 75 -3.58 -12.82 -15.09
C VAL A 75 -2.26 -13.39 -14.56
N LEU A 76 -1.78 -12.88 -13.42
CA LEU A 76 -0.52 -13.29 -12.82
C LEU A 76 -0.69 -14.38 -11.74
N ASP A 77 -1.92 -14.84 -11.48
CA ASP A 77 -2.27 -15.80 -10.42
C ASP A 77 -1.69 -15.38 -9.05
N ILE A 78 -2.01 -14.13 -8.68
CA ILE A 78 -1.65 -13.48 -7.41
C ILE A 78 -2.94 -13.21 -6.64
N ASP A 79 -2.97 -13.61 -5.37
CA ASP A 79 -4.07 -13.25 -4.49
C ASP A 79 -3.98 -11.74 -4.17
N PRO A 80 -5.05 -10.95 -4.36
CA PRO A 80 -5.04 -9.52 -4.03
C PRO A 80 -4.70 -9.23 -2.55
N GLU A 81 -4.88 -10.18 -1.63
CA GLU A 81 -4.45 -10.07 -0.23
C GLU A 81 -2.92 -10.17 -0.06
N ASP A 82 -2.23 -10.85 -0.99
CA ASP A 82 -0.78 -11.01 -0.96
C ASP A 82 -0.02 -9.71 -1.29
N LEU A 83 -0.72 -8.74 -1.90
CA LEU A 83 -0.19 -7.40 -2.16
C LEU A 83 0.09 -6.65 -0.85
N ASN A 84 -0.57 -7.01 0.25
CA ASN A 84 -0.30 -6.37 1.52
C ASN A 84 0.90 -7.03 2.21
N ILE A 85 2.08 -6.44 2.03
CA ILE A 85 3.31 -6.93 2.66
C ILE A 85 3.35 -6.51 4.13
N ASP A 86 3.69 -7.48 4.97
CA ASP A 86 4.03 -7.26 6.37
C ASP A 86 5.52 -6.90 6.48
N LEU A 87 5.82 -5.75 7.07
CA LEU A 87 7.17 -5.24 7.28
C LEU A 87 7.67 -5.50 8.71
N GLY A 88 7.01 -6.38 9.46
CA GLY A 88 7.39 -6.70 10.84
C GLY A 88 7.07 -5.55 11.79
N GLU A 89 8.11 -4.95 12.38
CA GLU A 89 7.96 -3.89 13.38
C GLU A 89 7.35 -2.59 12.83
N PHE A 90 7.42 -2.37 11.52
CA PHE A 90 6.83 -1.22 10.83
C PHE A 90 5.36 -1.42 10.45
N GLY A 91 4.78 -2.58 10.79
CA GLY A 91 3.39 -2.92 10.48
C GLY A 91 3.20 -3.33 9.02
N LYS A 92 1.95 -3.23 8.56
CA LYS A 92 1.58 -3.56 7.18
C LYS A 92 1.79 -2.35 6.25
N LEU A 93 2.12 -2.62 4.99
CA LEU A 93 2.21 -1.58 3.97
C LEU A 93 0.87 -0.87 3.78
N LEU A 94 -0.19 -1.66 3.64
CA LEU A 94 -1.52 -1.18 3.29
C LEU A 94 -2.49 -1.40 4.46
N PRO A 95 -3.38 -0.45 4.75
CA PRO A 95 -4.57 -0.73 5.54
C PRO A 95 -5.49 -1.71 4.81
N LYS A 96 -6.54 -2.21 5.49
CA LYS A 96 -7.59 -3.00 4.83
C LYS A 96 -8.24 -2.13 3.74
N ARG A 97 -8.56 -2.72 2.58
CA ARG A 97 -9.26 -2.02 1.50
C ARG A 97 -10.53 -1.34 2.05
N GLY A 98 -10.71 -0.06 1.73
CA GLY A 98 -11.85 0.76 2.19
C GLY A 98 -11.84 1.13 3.68
N ALA A 99 -10.81 0.76 4.46
CA ALA A 99 -10.72 1.10 5.87
C ALA A 99 -9.85 2.34 6.16
N TYR A 100 -9.33 3.00 5.10
CA TYR A 100 -8.49 4.17 5.25
C TYR A 100 -9.28 5.46 5.05
N TYR A 101 -9.34 6.27 6.09
CA TYR A 101 -9.81 7.65 6.01
C TYR A 101 -8.71 8.58 6.51
N PRO A 102 -8.28 9.57 5.69
CA PRO A 102 -7.26 10.52 6.10
C PRO A 102 -7.71 11.29 7.35
N ASN A 103 -6.76 11.63 8.22
CA ASN A 103 -6.97 12.31 9.51
C ASN A 103 -7.66 11.48 10.61
N GLN A 104 -8.02 10.22 10.35
CA GLN A 104 -8.40 9.28 11.41
C GLN A 104 -7.20 8.40 11.76
N SER A 105 -6.92 8.27 13.06
CA SER A 105 -5.82 7.42 13.54
C SER A 105 -6.37 6.01 13.76
N SER A 106 -5.93 5.04 12.96
CA SER A 106 -6.25 3.63 13.22
C SER A 106 -5.32 3.06 14.30
N SER A 107 -5.75 1.98 14.97
CA SER A 107 -4.96 1.33 16.04
C SER A 107 -3.76 0.53 15.51
N GLN A 108 -3.64 0.33 14.20
CA GLN A 108 -2.51 -0.34 13.56
C GLN A 108 -1.90 0.59 12.51
N ALA A 109 -0.76 1.19 12.86
CA ALA A 109 -0.04 2.08 11.95
C ALA A 109 0.31 1.36 10.64
N SER A 110 0.03 2.00 9.50
CA SER A 110 0.43 1.53 8.18
C SER A 110 1.44 2.47 7.53
N ILE A 111 2.25 1.96 6.60
CA ILE A 111 3.14 2.82 5.82
C ILE A 111 2.34 3.83 5.00
N LEU A 112 1.15 3.47 4.50
CA LEU A 112 0.26 4.43 3.85
C LEU A 112 -0.10 5.61 4.78
N GLU A 113 -0.47 5.36 6.03
CA GLU A 113 -0.77 6.42 7.02
C GLU A 113 0.43 7.36 7.21
N LEU A 114 1.64 6.80 7.29
CA LEU A 114 2.85 7.59 7.39
C LEU A 114 3.06 8.43 6.12
N LEU A 115 3.02 7.81 4.93
CA LEU A 115 3.20 8.49 3.65
C LEU A 115 2.18 9.61 3.43
N ASP A 116 0.92 9.38 3.80
CA ASP A 116 -0.14 10.38 3.68
C ASP A 116 0.08 11.57 4.64
N ARG A 117 0.54 11.31 5.87
CA ARG A 117 1.01 12.38 6.78
C ARG A 117 2.19 13.15 6.19
N LEU A 118 3.16 12.45 5.60
CA LEU A 118 4.34 13.07 5.00
C LEU A 118 3.98 13.96 3.80
N ILE A 119 3.05 13.54 2.92
CA ILE A 119 2.52 14.37 1.83
C ILE A 119 1.87 15.64 2.37
N SER A 120 1.07 15.51 3.42
CA SER A 120 0.37 16.66 3.99
C SER A 120 1.33 17.71 4.57
N THR A 121 2.52 17.28 4.99
CA THR A 121 3.52 18.14 5.62
C THR A 121 4.53 18.70 4.60
N GLY A 122 4.67 18.08 3.42
CA GLY A 122 5.63 18.51 2.39
C GLY A 122 7.06 18.07 2.72
N ILE A 123 7.30 16.76 2.82
CA ILE A 123 8.58 16.18 3.26
C ILE A 123 9.35 15.54 2.10
N VAL A 124 10.67 15.67 2.13
CA VAL A 124 11.62 14.96 1.26
C VAL A 124 12.18 13.77 2.01
N LEU A 125 11.98 12.54 1.51
CA LEU A 125 12.69 11.36 1.97
C LEU A 125 13.85 11.04 1.01
N GLU A 126 15.01 10.75 1.60
CA GLU A 126 16.15 10.19 0.90
C GLU A 126 16.52 8.87 1.58
N GLY A 127 16.65 7.80 0.81
CA GLY A 127 17.01 6.48 1.28
C GLY A 127 17.99 5.83 0.34
N ASP A 128 18.99 5.15 0.89
CA ASP A 128 19.97 4.38 0.14
C ASP A 128 19.84 2.90 0.54
N VAL A 129 19.76 2.01 -0.44
CA VAL A 129 19.72 0.56 -0.26
C VAL A 129 20.85 -0.05 -1.06
N GLN A 130 21.72 -0.81 -0.41
CA GLN A 130 22.75 -1.60 -1.08
C GLN A 130 22.32 -3.06 -1.13
N ILE A 131 22.27 -3.65 -2.32
CA ILE A 131 21.98 -5.07 -2.52
C ILE A 131 23.29 -5.76 -2.92
N GLY A 132 23.67 -6.81 -2.17
CA GLY A 132 24.89 -7.58 -2.40
C GLY A 132 24.68 -9.09 -2.40
N LEU A 133 25.71 -9.82 -2.83
CA LEU A 133 25.78 -11.29 -2.78
C LEU A 133 27.21 -11.70 -2.42
N ALA A 134 27.35 -12.63 -1.47
CA ALA A 134 28.65 -13.20 -1.07
C ALA A 134 29.73 -12.13 -0.79
N ASP A 135 29.42 -11.20 0.12
CA ASP A 135 30.25 -10.06 0.54
C ASP A 135 30.57 -9.03 -0.55
N ILE A 136 29.89 -9.09 -1.70
CA ILE A 136 30.03 -8.13 -2.78
C ILE A 136 28.78 -7.25 -2.87
N ASN A 137 28.94 -5.94 -2.76
CA ASN A 137 27.89 -4.98 -3.10
C ASN A 137 27.72 -4.93 -4.62
N LEU A 138 26.53 -5.26 -5.11
CA LEU A 138 26.24 -5.37 -6.54
C LEU A 138 25.38 -4.21 -7.05
N ILE A 139 24.51 -3.66 -6.20
CA ILE A 139 23.54 -2.64 -6.60
C ILE A 139 23.42 -1.57 -5.51
N ASP A 140 23.67 -0.32 -5.87
CA ASP A 140 23.30 0.85 -5.07
C ASP A 140 21.98 1.40 -5.57
N LEU A 141 20.91 1.31 -4.77
CA LEU A 141 19.65 1.98 -5.02
C LEU A 141 19.56 3.25 -4.17
N LYS A 142 19.42 4.40 -4.81
CA LYS A 142 19.08 5.66 -4.14
C LYS A 142 17.63 6.01 -4.43
N LEU A 143 16.80 6.05 -3.39
CA LEU A 143 15.42 6.49 -3.45
C LEU A 143 15.32 7.90 -2.90
N LYS A 144 15.08 8.88 -3.77
CA LYS A 144 14.71 10.25 -3.36
C LYS A 144 13.24 10.47 -3.68
N LEU A 145 12.43 10.56 -2.64
CA LEU A 145 10.98 10.76 -2.74
C LEU A 145 10.63 12.17 -2.23
N LEU A 146 10.20 13.03 -3.15
CA LEU A 146 9.63 14.34 -2.83
C LEU A 146 8.11 14.21 -2.80
N LEU A 147 7.51 14.33 -1.62
CA LEU A 147 6.06 14.26 -1.43
C LEU A 147 5.51 15.66 -1.16
N THR A 148 4.87 16.25 -2.15
CA THR A 148 4.22 17.56 -2.05
C THR A 148 2.77 17.45 -2.52
N SER A 149 1.84 18.12 -1.83
CA SER A 149 0.49 18.29 -2.38
C SER A 149 0.54 19.23 -3.58
N GLY A 150 0.12 18.76 -4.75
CA GLY A 150 0.04 19.61 -5.95
C GLY A 150 -1.20 20.50 -5.93
N ASP A 151 -1.07 21.79 -5.62
CA ASP A 151 -2.14 22.76 -5.87
C ASP A 151 -2.21 23.02 -7.38
N ARG A 152 -3.38 22.81 -7.98
CA ARG A 152 -3.65 23.29 -9.34
C ARG A 152 -4.01 24.77 -9.21
N SER A 153 -3.00 25.64 -9.14
CA SER A 153 -3.20 27.07 -9.36
C SER A 153 -3.70 27.26 -10.78
N GLY A 154 -4.94 27.72 -10.92
CA GLY A 154 -5.60 27.95 -12.21
C GLY A 154 -4.80 28.90 -13.10
N SER A 155 -4.67 28.54 -14.38
CA SER A 155 -4.45 29.54 -15.42
C SER A 155 -5.77 30.29 -15.61
N ILE A 156 -5.69 31.61 -15.41
CA ILE A 156 -6.66 32.62 -15.82
C ILE A 156 -6.67 32.69 -17.35
#